data_AF-A0A5C7A0L1-F1
#
_entry.id   AF-A0A5C7A0L1-F1
#
_cell.length_a   1.000
_cell.length_b   1.000
_cell.length_c   1.000
_cell.angle_alpha   90.00
_cell.angle_beta   90.00
_cell.angle_gamma   90.00
#
_symmetry.space_group_name_H-M   'P 1'
#
loop_
_entity.id
_entity.type
_entity.pdbx_description
1 polymer ?
#
loop_
_entity_poly.entity_id
_entity_poly.type
_entity_poly.pdbx_seq_one_letter_code
_entity_poly.pdbx_strand_id
1 'polypeptide(L)' 'MTGQASDAPTLLADYFDGRSARARPVRLWLEHEQLVIHDQDLDGVERRYPIRQVQWPERTRHGQRQAQLPDGGVL' A
#
# COMPACT_ATOMS: atom_id res chain seq x y z
N MET A 1 -24.07 -11.14 9.21
CA MET A 1 -23.83 -9.82 8.58
C MET A 1 -22.46 -9.85 7.93
N THR A 2 -22.39 -10.36 6.70
CA THR A 2 -21.17 -10.34 5.88
C THR A 2 -21.01 -8.93 5.33
N GLY A 3 -20.01 -8.20 5.83
CA GLY A 3 -19.64 -6.90 5.27
C GLY A 3 -19.36 -7.07 3.78
N GLN A 4 -20.11 -6.37 2.95
CA GLN A 4 -19.85 -6.30 1.52
C GLN A 4 -18.41 -5.78 1.36
N ALA A 5 -17.52 -6.64 0.87
CA ALA A 5 -16.25 -6.20 0.34
C ALA A 5 -16.59 -5.18 -0.74
N SER A 6 -16.38 -3.91 -0.45
CA SER A 6 -16.49 -2.83 -1.42
C SER A 6 -15.72 -3.23 -2.66
N ASP A 7 -16.35 -3.15 -3.83
CA ASP A 7 -15.76 -3.37 -5.16
C ASP A 7 -14.78 -2.23 -5.52
N ALA A 8 -13.92 -1.90 -4.55
CA ALA A 8 -12.88 -0.91 -4.72
C ALA A 8 -11.78 -1.55 -5.56
N PRO A 9 -11.26 -0.85 -6.57
CA PRO A 9 -10.16 -1.39 -7.37
C PRO A 9 -8.96 -1.66 -6.46
N THR A 10 -8.46 -2.89 -6.53
CA THR A 10 -7.29 -3.31 -5.76
C THR A 10 -6.06 -3.37 -6.64
N LEU A 11 -4.89 -3.04 -6.09
CA LEU A 11 -3.59 -3.16 -6.73
C LEU A 11 -2.72 -4.15 -5.95
N LEU A 12 -1.96 -4.98 -6.65
CA LEU A 12 -0.89 -5.78 -6.05
C LEU A 12 0.43 -5.02 -6.14
N ALA A 13 1.20 -5.00 -5.07
CA ALA A 13 2.49 -4.31 -4.99
C ALA A 13 3.44 -5.03 -4.05
N ASP A 14 4.71 -4.62 -4.08
CA ASP A 14 5.73 -5.03 -3.13
C ASP A 14 5.91 -3.94 -2.07
N TYR A 15 5.66 -4.28 -0.81
CA TYR A 15 5.89 -3.39 0.33
C TYR A 15 7.27 -3.62 0.93
N PHE A 16 8.01 -2.53 1.14
CA PHE A 16 9.26 -2.50 1.88
C PHE A 16 9.05 -1.72 3.17
N ASP A 17 9.38 -2.32 4.31
CA ASP A 17 9.12 -1.75 5.64
C ASP A 17 10.15 -0.71 6.11
N GLY A 18 11.13 -0.37 5.26
CA GLY A 18 12.23 0.55 5.58
C GLY A 18 13.21 0.02 6.63
N ARG A 19 13.00 -1.17 7.19
CA ARG A 19 13.83 -1.81 8.24
C ARG A 19 14.59 -3.01 7.71
N SER A 20 14.03 -3.69 6.72
CA SER A 20 14.59 -4.88 6.09
C SER A 20 14.58 -4.72 4.57
N ALA A 21 15.61 -5.26 3.91
CA ALA A 21 15.71 -5.27 2.45
C ALA A 21 14.86 -6.40 1.82
N ARG A 22 13.66 -6.64 2.35
CA ARG A 22 12.77 -7.72 1.90
C ARG A 22 11.46 -7.14 1.42
N ALA A 23 11.14 -7.41 0.16
CA ALA A 23 9.84 -7.15 -0.42
C ALA A 23 8.79 -8.08 0.21
N ARG A 24 7.64 -7.51 0.58
CA ARG A 24 6.47 -8.26 1.05
C ARG A 24 5.33 -8.05 0.06
N PRO A 25 4.79 -9.12 -0.54
CA PRO A 25 3.66 -8.97 -1.46
C PRO A 25 2.42 -8.51 -0.69
N VAL A 26 1.85 -7.38 -1.11
CA VAL A 26 0.67 -6.78 -0.49
C VAL A 26 -0.43 -6.58 -1.52
N ARG A 27 -1.66 -6.50 -1.03
CA ARG A 27 -2.81 -5.96 -1.77
C ARG A 27 -3.16 -4.61 -1.15
N LEU A 28 -3.39 -3.62 -1.99
CA LEU A 28 -3.78 -2.29 -1.55
C LEU A 28 -5.02 -1.76 -2.27
N TRP A 29 -5.79 -0.93 -1.58
CA TRP A 29 -6.98 -0.26 -2.11
C TRP A 29 -7.18 1.09 -1.42
N LEU A 30 -8.04 1.91 -2.02
CA LEU A 30 -8.46 3.17 -1.42
C LEU A 30 -9.81 3.01 -0.74
N GLU A 31 -9.90 3.45 0.52
CA GLU A 31 -11.14 3.44 1.29
C GLU A 31 -11.21 4.70 2.16
N HIS A 32 -12.26 5.53 1.98
CA HIS A 32 -12.49 6.73 2.80
C HIS A 32 -11.26 7.63 3.00
N GLU A 33 -10.60 8.02 1.89
CA GLU A 33 -9.35 8.81 1.91
C GLU A 33 -8.16 8.14 2.62
N GLN A 34 -8.24 6.83 2.85
CA GLN A 34 -7.14 6.02 3.35
C GLN A 34 -6.61 5.12 2.23
N LEU A 35 -5.29 5.04 2.13
CA LEU A 35 -4.62 3.92 1.50
C LEU A 35 -4.62 2.76 2.51
N VAL A 36 -5.27 1.66 2.15
CA VAL A 36 -5.24 0.42 2.94
C VAL A 36 -4.25 -0.53 2.27
N ILE A 37 -3.36 -1.11 3.07
CA ILE A 37 -2.38 -2.11 2.65
C ILE A 37 -2.60 -3.35 3.49
N HIS A 38 -2.75 -4.50 2.84
CA HIS A 38 -2.94 -5.78 3.49
C HIS A 38 -1.89 -6.77 2.97
N ASP A 39 -1.12 -7.36 3.88
CA ASP A 39 -0.19 -8.44 3.54
C ASP A 39 -0.95 -9.62 2.93
N GLN A 40 -0.42 -10.30 1.91
CA GLN A 40 -1.13 -11.42 1.28
C GLN A 40 -1.14 -12.70 2.13
N ASP A 41 -0.39 -12.73 3.22
CA ASP A 41 -0.33 -13.86 4.15
C ASP A 41 -1.63 -14.00 4.96
N LEU A 42 -1.92 -15.21 5.44
CA LEU A 42 -3.14 -15.54 6.18
C LEU A 42 -3.25 -14.80 7.54
N ASP A 43 -2.12 -14.51 8.16
CA ASP A 43 -2.02 -13.68 9.38
C ASP A 43 -1.65 -12.22 9.04
N GLY A 44 -2.00 -11.78 7.82
CA GLY A 44 -1.56 -10.53 7.25
C GLY A 44 -1.94 -9.31 8.09
N VAL A 45 -1.01 -8.37 8.21
CA VAL A 45 -1.25 -7.13 8.94
C VAL A 45 -1.88 -6.13 7.99
N GLU A 46 -3.02 -5.55 8.42
CA GLU A 46 -3.60 -4.40 7.76
C GLU A 46 -2.95 -3.11 8.27
N ARG A 47 -2.56 -2.25 7.33
CA ARG A 47 -2.02 -0.91 7.61
C ARG A 47 -2.86 0.11 6.86
N ARG A 48 -3.15 1.23 7.52
CA ARG A 48 -3.97 2.31 6.95
C ARG A 48 -3.20 3.62 7.05
N TYR A 49 -3.10 4.32 5.92
CA TYR A 49 -2.41 5.60 5.84
C TYR A 49 -3.34 6.64 5.21
N PRO A 50 -3.42 7.86 5.75
CA PRO A 50 -4.14 8.94 5.08
C PRO A 50 -3.53 9.17 3.70
N ILE A 51 -4.35 9.14 2.64
CA ILE A 51 -3.87 9.20 1.25
C ILE A 51 -3.07 10.48 0.97
N ARG A 52 -3.39 11.54 1.70
CA ARG A 52 -2.75 12.87 1.62
C ARG A 52 -1.35 12.90 2.25
N GLN A 53 -1.00 11.90 3.07
CA GLN A 53 0.32 11.76 3.69
C GLN A 53 1.22 10.78 2.92
N VAL A 54 0.67 10.06 1.95
CA VAL A 54 1.45 9.23 1.03
C VAL A 54 2.10 10.13 -0.02
N GLN A 55 3.42 10.08 -0.12
CA GLN A 55 4.13 10.87 -1.12
C GLN A 55 4.23 10.06 -2.41
N TRP A 56 3.58 10.57 -3.45
CA TRP A 56 3.58 9.97 -4.77
C TRP A 56 4.77 10.47 -5.57
N PRO A 57 5.51 9.58 -6.25
CA PRO A 57 6.65 9.99 -7.05
C PRO A 57 6.18 10.83 -8.23
N GLU A 58 7.00 11.81 -8.61
CA GLU A 58 6.86 12.49 -9.89
C GLU A 58 6.85 11.44 -11.02
N ARG A 59 6.00 11.64 -12.03
CA ARG A 59 5.91 10.73 -13.19
C ARG A 59 7.17 10.84 -14.04
N THR A 60 8.26 10.20 -13.64
CA THR A 60 9.48 10.12 -14.46
C THR A 60 9.26 9.11 -15.60
N ARG A 61 9.86 9.40 -16.76
CA ARG A 61 9.73 8.60 -17.98
C ARG A 61 10.58 7.32 -17.96
N HIS A 62 11.59 7.28 -17.09
CA HIS A 62 12.57 6.21 -16.95
C HIS A 62 12.78 5.92 -15.45
N GLY A 63 11.89 5.13 -14.84
CA GLY A 63 12.01 4.74 -13.43
C GLY A 63 10.80 3.97 -12.93
N GLN A 64 11.02 3.11 -11.93
CA GLN A 64 9.94 2.48 -11.17
C GLN A 64 9.24 3.55 -10.33
N ARG A 65 7.91 3.47 -10.22
CA ARG A 65 7.13 4.42 -9.44
C ARG A 65 7.02 3.91 -8.02
N GLN A 66 7.80 4.51 -7.13
CA GLN A 66 7.80 4.18 -5.71
C GLN A 66 7.07 5.24 -4.90
N ALA A 67 6.02 4.84 -4.17
CA ALA A 67 5.29 5.69 -3.24
C ALA A 67 5.88 5.58 -1.84
N GLN A 68 6.11 6.72 -1.18
CA GLN A 68 6.66 6.75 0.17
C GLN A 68 5.53 6.89 1.19
N LEU A 69 5.55 6.03 2.20
CA LEU A 69 4.61 6.03 3.31
C LEU A 69 5.14 6.88 4.47
N PRO A 70 4.26 7.46 5.31
CA PRO A 70 4.67 8.35 6.40
C PRO A 70 5.45 7.65 7.52
N ASP A 71 5.44 6.31 7.57
CA ASP A 71 6.22 5.50 8.50
C ASP A 71 7.61 5.12 7.98
N GLY A 72 7.98 5.60 6.79
CA GLY A 72 9.24 5.28 6.12
C GLY A 72 9.19 4.05 5.22
N GLY A 73 8.02 3.40 5.10
CA GLY A 73 7.82 2.30 4.16
C GLY A 73 7.71 2.78 2.70
N VAL A 74 7.88 1.84 1.77
CA VAL A 74 7.83 2.10 0.32
C VAL A 74 6.97 1.05 -0.37
N LEU A 75 6.15 1.51 -1.32
CA LEU A 75 5.38 0.69 -2.27
C LEU A 75 5.85 0.93 -3.71
#